data_AF-A0A7J4HRV4-F1
#
_entry.id   AF-A0A7J4HRV4-F1
#
_cell.length_a   1.000
_cell.length_b   1.000
_cell.length_c   1.000
_cell.angle_alpha   90.00
_cell.angle_beta   90.00
_cell.angle_gamma   90.00
#
_symmetry.space_group_name_H-M   'P 1'
#
loop_
_entity.id
_entity.type
_entity.pdbx_description
1 polymer ?
#
loop_
_entity_poly.entity_id
_entity_poly.type
_entity_poly.pdbx_seq_one_letter_code
_entity_poly.pdbx_strand_id
1 'polypeptide(L)'
;MIKKLSYIFGSKTKAQEIMLLINNAKKVVRHGFYESELPRVQKFCHEQHLYVVRSKFKVLFADDELYSNKGIRIKESDPRLGMYLVYISANEEQAWLASYYEMMNNHRDLGKILGYPTCCVDFFCQNFSSKNPNLQGKATNMFTNITQRDKDAVLLSHFPCSSDCQQSMVLGKKYLDTLIKIDKSRAVELMEALKV
;
A
#
# COMPACT_ATOMS: atom_id res chain seq x y z
N MET A 1 -13.75 -6.54 -11.91
CA MET A 1 -12.35 -6.67 -12.38
C MET A 1 -11.37 -6.86 -11.22
N ILE A 2 -11.41 -6.03 -10.17
CA ILE A 2 -10.52 -6.11 -8.98
C ILE A 2 -10.59 -7.48 -8.32
N LYS A 3 -11.79 -8.08 -8.22
CA LYS A 3 -11.97 -9.46 -7.72
C LYS A 3 -11.16 -10.51 -8.50
N LYS A 4 -10.94 -10.33 -9.81
CA LYS A 4 -10.12 -11.25 -10.60
C LYS A 4 -8.63 -11.01 -10.31
N LEU A 5 -8.23 -9.75 -10.23
CA LEU A 5 -6.85 -9.36 -9.95
C LEU A 5 -6.42 -9.72 -8.52
N SER A 6 -7.34 -9.81 -7.56
CA SER A 6 -6.99 -10.25 -6.20
C SER A 6 -6.48 -11.68 -6.15
N TYR A 7 -6.77 -12.54 -7.14
CA TYR A 7 -6.14 -13.86 -7.24
C TYR A 7 -4.66 -13.80 -7.67
N ILE A 8 -4.23 -12.70 -8.30
CA ILE A 8 -2.84 -12.46 -8.67
C ILE A 8 -2.09 -11.79 -7.52
N PHE A 9 -2.70 -10.73 -6.96
CA PHE A 9 -2.06 -9.88 -5.96
C PHE A 9 -2.32 -10.31 -4.50
N GLY A 10 -3.14 -11.34 -4.28
CA GLY A 10 -3.42 -11.91 -2.96
C GLY A 10 -4.47 -11.16 -2.13
N SER A 11 -4.84 -9.92 -2.49
CA SER A 11 -5.89 -9.16 -1.80
C SER A 11 -6.60 -8.18 -2.73
N LYS A 12 -7.82 -7.77 -2.37
CA LYS A 12 -8.58 -6.74 -3.09
C LYS A 12 -7.90 -5.37 -2.99
N THR A 13 -7.34 -5.03 -1.83
CA THR A 13 -6.64 -3.75 -1.62
C THR A 13 -5.39 -3.67 -2.50
N LYS A 14 -4.58 -4.74 -2.56
CA LYS A 14 -3.41 -4.76 -3.45
C LYS A 14 -3.81 -4.63 -4.92
N ALA A 15 -4.79 -5.41 -5.36
CA ALA A 15 -5.30 -5.32 -6.73
C ALA A 15 -5.86 -3.92 -7.07
N GLN A 16 -6.57 -3.28 -6.13
CA GLN A 16 -7.08 -1.92 -6.27
C GLN A 16 -5.95 -0.91 -6.49
N GLU A 17 -4.86 -0.97 -5.71
CA GLU A 17 -3.74 -0.05 -5.87
C GLU A 17 -3.03 -0.18 -7.20
N ILE A 18 -2.91 -1.40 -7.73
CA ILE A 18 -2.37 -1.64 -9.06
C ILE A 18 -3.26 -1.01 -10.13
N MET A 19 -4.57 -1.07 -9.97
CA MET A 19 -5.48 -0.38 -10.90
C MET A 19 -5.38 1.13 -10.81
N LEU A 20 -5.18 1.69 -9.61
CA LEU A 20 -4.91 3.11 -9.44
C LEU A 20 -3.58 3.51 -10.10
N LEU A 21 -2.57 2.65 -10.07
CA LEU A 21 -1.30 2.86 -10.76
C LEU A 21 -1.47 2.85 -12.29
N ILE A 22 -2.11 1.83 -12.86
CA ILE A 22 -2.37 1.70 -14.30
C ILE A 22 -3.17 2.89 -14.83
N ASN A 23 -4.07 3.45 -14.02
CA ASN A 23 -4.91 4.60 -14.39
C ASN A 23 -4.27 5.95 -13.99
N ASN A 24 -2.98 5.98 -13.67
CA ASN A 24 -2.22 7.18 -13.32
C ASN A 24 -2.81 7.99 -12.14
N ALA A 25 -3.63 7.34 -11.31
CA ALA A 25 -4.14 7.93 -10.08
C ALA A 25 -3.07 7.89 -8.99
N LYS A 26 -2.23 6.85 -9.00
CA LYS A 26 -1.08 6.63 -8.10
C LYS A 26 0.20 6.46 -8.93
N LYS A 27 1.35 6.86 -8.39
CA LYS A 27 2.65 6.83 -9.10
C LYS A 27 3.50 5.60 -8.77
N VAL A 28 3.51 5.21 -7.50
CA VAL A 28 4.28 4.06 -7.00
C VAL A 28 3.43 3.28 -6.01
N VAL A 29 3.52 1.96 -6.08
CA VAL A 29 2.87 1.01 -5.17
C VAL A 29 3.95 0.24 -4.41
N ARG A 30 3.73 0.01 -3.12
CA ARG A 30 4.61 -0.80 -2.24
C ARG A 30 3.79 -1.91 -1.61
N HIS A 31 4.06 -3.16 -1.97
CA HIS A 31 3.36 -4.33 -1.45
C HIS A 31 4.32 -5.38 -0.90
N GLY A 32 3.85 -6.19 0.04
CA GLY A 32 4.53 -7.41 0.46
C GLY A 32 4.04 -8.61 -0.34
N PHE A 33 4.93 -9.49 -0.78
CA PHE A 33 4.57 -10.76 -1.42
C PHE A 33 5.46 -11.90 -0.93
N TYR A 34 4.89 -13.10 -0.81
CA TYR A 34 5.70 -14.31 -0.66
C TYR A 34 6.36 -14.70 -1.99
N GLU A 35 7.47 -15.45 -1.91
CA GLU A 35 8.22 -15.90 -3.11
C GLU A 35 7.32 -16.63 -4.12
N SER A 36 6.39 -17.46 -3.64
CA SER A 36 5.44 -18.20 -4.47
C SER A 36 4.45 -17.32 -5.24
N GLU A 37 4.24 -16.08 -4.80
CA GLU A 37 3.33 -15.13 -5.44
C GLU A 37 4.03 -14.25 -6.49
N LEU A 38 5.36 -14.11 -6.42
CA LEU A 38 6.11 -13.21 -7.28
C LEU A 38 6.00 -13.53 -8.78
N PRO A 39 6.05 -14.80 -9.24
CA PRO A 39 6.00 -15.09 -10.68
C PRO A 39 4.74 -14.56 -11.36
N ARG A 40 3.57 -14.72 -10.73
CA ARG A 40 2.29 -14.22 -11.27
C ARG A 40 2.20 -12.70 -11.24
N VAL A 41 2.75 -12.06 -10.19
CA VAL A 41 2.80 -10.59 -10.05
C VAL A 41 3.72 -9.99 -11.12
N GLN A 42 4.92 -10.54 -11.29
CA GLN A 42 5.90 -10.09 -12.27
C GLN A 42 5.39 -10.25 -13.69
N LYS A 43 4.78 -11.40 -14.01
CA LYS A 43 4.16 -11.64 -15.31
C LYS A 43 3.10 -10.58 -15.63
N PHE A 44 2.16 -10.34 -14.71
CA PHE A 44 1.13 -9.33 -14.91
C PHE A 44 1.74 -7.92 -15.10
N CYS A 45 2.72 -7.54 -14.27
CA CYS A 45 3.36 -6.23 -14.38
C CYS A 45 4.08 -6.07 -15.72
N HIS A 46 4.76 -7.10 -16.20
CA HIS A 46 5.39 -7.10 -17.52
C HIS A 46 4.38 -6.90 -18.65
N GLU A 47 3.26 -7.62 -18.62
CA GLU A 47 2.16 -7.50 -19.60
C GLU A 47 1.49 -6.10 -19.57
N GLN A 48 1.58 -5.38 -18.45
CA GLN A 48 1.06 -4.03 -18.29
C GLN A 48 2.13 -2.93 -18.42
N HIS A 49 3.35 -3.28 -18.87
CA HIS A 49 4.48 -2.35 -18.99
C HIS A 49 4.82 -1.61 -17.68
N LEU A 50 4.70 -2.29 -16.55
CA LEU A 50 5.06 -1.80 -15.22
C LEU A 50 6.44 -2.33 -14.81
N TYR A 51 7.24 -1.48 -14.19
CA TYR A 51 8.51 -1.82 -13.58
C TYR A 51 8.30 -2.37 -12.18
N VAL A 52 9.07 -3.41 -11.83
CA VAL A 52 8.97 -4.12 -10.56
C VAL A 52 10.36 -4.22 -9.93
N VAL A 53 10.52 -3.66 -8.73
CA VAL A 53 11.76 -3.77 -7.95
C VAL A 53 11.47 -4.53 -6.66
N ARG A 54 12.21 -5.62 -6.43
CA ARG A 54 12.12 -6.46 -5.22
C ARG A 54 13.18 -6.02 -4.20
N SER A 55 12.81 -5.99 -2.92
CA SER A 55 13.77 -5.77 -1.83
C SER A 55 14.81 -6.89 -1.75
N LYS A 56 16.05 -6.55 -1.38
CA LYS A 56 17.13 -7.52 -1.08
C LYS A 56 17.09 -8.06 0.35
N PHE A 57 15.89 -8.09 0.94
CA PHE A 57 15.61 -8.56 2.28
C PHE A 57 14.17 -9.07 2.35
N LYS A 58 13.88 -9.89 3.36
CA LYS A 58 12.52 -10.33 3.68
C LYS A 58 12.04 -9.69 4.97
N VAL A 59 10.74 -9.62 5.13
CA VAL A 59 10.07 -9.16 6.35
C VAL A 59 9.35 -10.36 6.97
N LEU A 60 9.72 -10.68 8.21
CA LEU A 60 8.96 -11.59 9.07
C LEU A 60 7.99 -10.76 9.90
N PHE A 61 6.70 -11.09 9.87
CA PHE A 61 5.80 -10.52 10.86
C PHE A 61 6.06 -11.15 12.22
N ALA A 62 6.09 -10.31 13.25
CA ALA A 62 6.34 -10.77 14.62
C ALA A 62 5.14 -11.54 15.20
N ASP A 63 3.96 -11.41 14.57
CA ASP A 63 2.68 -11.93 15.06
C ASP A 63 1.89 -12.57 13.88
N ASP A 64 1.08 -13.60 14.14
CA ASP A 64 0.18 -14.24 13.14
C ASP A 64 -0.99 -13.33 12.70
N GLU A 65 -1.06 -12.09 13.20
CA GLU A 65 -2.06 -11.11 12.80
C GLU A 65 -1.74 -10.52 11.40
N LEU A 66 -2.66 -10.71 10.45
CA LEU A 66 -2.57 -10.31 9.03
C LEU A 66 -2.18 -8.84 8.76
N TYR A 67 -2.21 -7.96 9.76
CA TYR A 67 -1.96 -6.51 9.62
C TYR A 67 -1.09 -5.89 10.71
N SER A 68 -0.16 -6.66 11.29
CA SER A 68 0.87 -6.11 12.19
C SER A 68 1.91 -5.32 11.39
N ASN A 69 2.07 -4.03 11.67
CA ASN A 69 3.19 -3.23 11.14
C ASN A 69 4.53 -3.58 11.80
N LYS A 70 4.56 -4.55 12.70
CA LYS A 70 5.78 -5.06 13.32
C LYS A 70 6.36 -6.15 12.43
N GLY A 71 7.23 -5.72 11.53
CA GLY A 71 8.03 -6.60 10.69
C GLY A 71 9.49 -6.57 11.12
N ILE A 72 10.14 -7.73 11.23
CA ILE A 72 11.59 -7.83 11.39
C ILE A 72 12.19 -8.05 10.01
N ARG A 73 13.10 -7.16 9.60
CA ARG A 73 13.88 -7.36 8.38
C ARG A 73 14.92 -8.45 8.61
N ILE A 74 14.92 -9.45 7.74
CA ILE A 74 15.89 -10.54 7.72
C ILE A 74 16.59 -10.59 6.38
N LYS A 75 17.79 -11.19 6.35
CA LYS A 75 18.55 -11.38 5.11
C LYS A 75 17.74 -12.24 4.13
N GLU A 76 17.92 -11.99 2.83
CA GLU A 76 17.30 -12.78 1.77
C GLU A 76 17.66 -14.27 1.89
N SER A 77 18.91 -14.57 2.26
CA SER A 77 19.43 -15.93 2.46
C SER A 77 18.95 -16.63 3.74
N ASP A 78 18.23 -15.95 4.63
CA ASP A 78 17.69 -16.58 5.84
C ASP A 78 16.68 -17.67 5.44
N PRO A 79 16.67 -18.88 6.03
CA PRO A 79 15.80 -19.95 5.58
C PRO A 79 14.32 -19.73 5.91
N ARG A 80 13.99 -18.83 6.85
CA ARG A 80 12.60 -18.61 7.28
C ARG A 80 11.76 -17.99 6.16
N LEU A 81 10.50 -18.41 6.07
CA LEU A 81 9.53 -17.83 5.14
C LEU A 81 9.20 -16.39 5.57
N GLY A 82 9.35 -15.46 4.64
CA GLY A 82 9.01 -14.05 4.85
C GLY A 82 8.60 -13.42 3.53
N MET A 83 8.00 -12.23 3.62
CA MET A 83 7.59 -11.50 2.42
C MET A 83 8.70 -10.59 1.93
N TYR A 84 8.81 -10.47 0.62
CA TYR A 84 9.58 -9.40 -0.01
C TYR A 84 8.72 -8.17 -0.16
N LEU A 85 9.31 -7.00 0.06
CA LEU A 85 8.69 -5.75 -0.35
C LEU A 85 8.96 -5.54 -1.83
N VAL A 86 7.92 -5.19 -2.56
CA VAL A 86 7.95 -5.00 -4.00
C VAL A 86 7.41 -3.61 -4.31
N TYR A 87 8.18 -2.87 -5.11
CA TYR A 87 7.92 -1.51 -5.55
C TYR A 87 7.55 -1.55 -7.02
N ILE A 88 6.37 -1.04 -7.34
CA ILE A 88 5.78 -1.14 -8.69
C ILE A 88 5.45 0.26 -9.18
N SER A 89 5.88 0.60 -10.39
CA SER A 89 5.60 1.89 -11.02
C SER A 89 5.58 1.77 -12.54
N ALA A 90 4.88 2.69 -13.21
CA ALA A 90 5.02 2.89 -14.66
C ALA A 90 6.34 3.61 -15.02
N ASN A 91 7.08 4.11 -14.03
CA ASN A 91 8.38 4.76 -14.19
C ASN A 91 9.45 3.96 -13.43
N GLU A 92 10.47 3.48 -14.15
CA GLU A 92 11.54 2.65 -13.59
C GLU A 92 12.30 3.33 -12.45
N GLU A 93 12.69 4.59 -12.65
CA GLU A 93 13.42 5.39 -11.66
C GLU A 93 12.63 5.50 -10.35
N GLN A 94 11.32 5.71 -10.42
CA GLN A 94 10.48 5.82 -9.24
C GLN A 94 10.37 4.50 -8.46
N ALA A 95 10.30 3.36 -9.14
CA ALA A 95 10.31 2.05 -8.48
C ALA A 95 11.65 1.80 -7.76
N TRP A 96 12.78 2.14 -8.40
CA TRP A 96 14.11 2.03 -7.80
C TRP A 96 14.31 2.99 -6.63
N LEU A 97 13.92 4.26 -6.76
CA LEU A 97 14.03 5.25 -5.69
C LEU A 97 13.21 4.84 -4.46
N ALA A 98 12.00 4.30 -4.64
CA ALA A 98 11.21 3.79 -3.53
C ALA A 98 11.90 2.63 -2.81
N SER A 99 12.46 1.67 -3.56
CA SER A 99 13.27 0.59 -3.00
C SER A 99 14.51 1.10 -2.27
N TYR A 100 15.17 2.13 -2.81
CA TYR A 100 16.35 2.75 -2.22
C TYR A 100 16.01 3.45 -0.89
N TYR A 101 14.96 4.28 -0.85
CA TYR A 101 14.55 4.96 0.38
C TYR A 101 14.14 3.99 1.48
N GLU A 102 13.49 2.87 1.14
CA GLU A 102 13.21 1.80 2.11
C GLU A 102 14.51 1.24 2.70
N MET A 103 15.48 0.90 1.85
CA MET A 103 16.75 0.30 2.26
C MET A 103 17.54 1.22 3.20
N MET A 104 17.49 2.54 2.93
CA MET A 104 18.14 3.57 3.74
C MET A 104 17.36 3.96 5.00
N ASN A 105 16.20 3.34 5.26
CA ASN A 105 15.25 3.74 6.31
C ASN A 105 14.83 5.22 6.23
N ASN A 106 14.85 5.79 5.03
CA ASN A 106 14.39 7.16 4.79
C ASN A 106 12.87 7.18 4.61
N HIS A 107 12.15 7.05 5.73
CA HIS A 107 10.69 7.02 5.75
C HIS A 107 10.05 8.28 5.15
N ARG A 108 10.72 9.43 5.30
CA ARG A 108 10.25 10.72 4.80
C ARG A 108 10.17 10.73 3.28
N ASP A 109 11.27 10.44 2.61
CA ASP A 109 11.30 10.48 1.15
C ASP A 109 10.61 9.27 0.52
N LEU A 110 10.60 8.12 1.21
CA LEU A 110 9.75 6.99 0.85
C LEU A 110 8.26 7.38 0.85
N GLY A 111 7.77 8.02 1.91
CA GLY A 111 6.37 8.45 1.97
C GLY A 111 6.00 9.42 0.85
N LYS A 112 6.89 10.38 0.56
CA LYS A 112 6.69 11.35 -0.52
C LYS A 112 6.64 10.68 -1.90
N ILE A 113 7.54 9.74 -2.21
CA ILE A 113 7.55 9.09 -3.52
C ILE A 113 6.35 8.15 -3.72
N LEU A 114 5.81 7.58 -2.64
CA LEU A 114 4.55 6.83 -2.65
C LEU A 114 3.31 7.73 -2.86
N GLY A 115 3.51 9.05 -2.89
CA GLY A 115 2.46 10.05 -3.12
C GLY A 115 1.68 10.42 -1.87
N TYR A 116 2.23 10.18 -0.67
CA TYR A 116 1.55 10.51 0.58
C TYR A 116 1.60 12.02 0.86
N PRO A 117 0.52 12.60 1.40
CA PRO A 117 0.51 13.99 1.86
C PRO A 117 1.67 14.30 2.80
N THR A 118 2.33 15.45 2.64
CA THR A 118 3.51 15.80 3.43
C THR A 118 3.20 15.82 4.93
N CYS A 119 2.03 16.35 5.32
CA CYS A 119 1.59 16.35 6.72
C CYS A 119 1.42 14.93 7.31
N CYS A 120 1.03 13.95 6.49
CA CYS A 120 0.90 12.55 6.92
C CYS A 120 2.26 11.87 7.05
N VAL A 121 3.19 12.19 6.15
CA VAL A 121 4.59 11.74 6.24
C VAL A 121 5.25 12.30 7.50
N ASP A 122 5.07 13.59 7.77
CA ASP A 122 5.60 14.25 8.98
C ASP A 122 5.04 13.61 10.25
N PHE A 123 3.72 13.44 10.30
CA PHE A 123 3.05 12.77 11.41
C PHE A 123 3.60 11.35 11.62
N PHE A 124 3.77 10.56 10.55
CA PHE A 124 4.35 9.23 10.65
C PHE A 124 5.77 9.27 11.23
N CYS A 125 6.64 10.13 10.69
CA CYS A 125 8.03 10.23 11.15
C CYS A 125 8.15 10.68 12.61
N GLN A 126 7.21 11.48 13.10
CA GLN A 126 7.21 11.97 14.49
C GLN A 126 6.63 10.97 15.50
N ASN A 127 5.65 10.15 15.08
CA ASN A 127 4.84 9.37 16.02
C ASN A 127 5.04 7.86 15.91
N PHE A 128 5.54 7.36 14.77
CA PHE A 128 5.78 5.93 14.59
C PHE A 128 6.95 5.48 15.45
N SER A 129 6.74 4.40 16.19
CA SER A 129 7.82 3.71 16.91
C SER A 129 7.47 2.23 17.06
N SER A 130 8.44 1.42 17.49
CA SER A 130 8.18 0.01 17.82
C SER A 130 7.11 -0.16 18.92
N LYS A 131 6.98 0.83 19.80
CA LYS A 131 5.95 0.89 20.86
C LYS A 131 4.60 1.44 20.36
N ASN A 132 4.59 2.15 19.24
CA ASN A 132 3.39 2.72 18.61
C ASN A 132 3.40 2.46 17.08
N PRO A 133 3.21 1.19 16.65
CA PRO A 133 3.34 0.81 15.25
C PRO A 133 2.05 1.06 14.43
N ASN A 134 0.94 1.39 15.09
CA ASN A 134 -0.35 1.59 14.46
C ASN A 134 -0.87 3.00 14.78
N LEU A 135 -0.57 3.96 13.91
CA LEU A 135 -0.96 5.35 14.07
C LEU A 135 -2.42 5.62 13.64
N GLN A 136 -3.25 4.58 13.63
CA GLN A 136 -4.64 4.69 13.24
C GLN A 136 -5.45 5.42 14.31
N GLY A 137 -6.04 6.55 13.93
CA GLY A 137 -7.02 7.26 14.75
C GLY A 137 -8.44 6.69 14.63
N LYS A 138 -9.35 7.22 15.44
CA LYS A 138 -10.79 6.99 15.28
C LYS A 138 -11.26 7.58 13.95
N ALA A 139 -12.00 6.80 13.16
CA ALA A 139 -12.52 7.30 11.89
C ALA A 139 -13.70 8.26 12.10
N THR A 140 -13.64 9.42 11.46
CA THR A 140 -14.73 10.43 11.37
C THR A 140 -15.10 10.75 9.93
N ASN A 141 -14.32 10.26 8.96
CA ASN A 141 -14.54 10.49 7.54
C ASN A 141 -14.25 9.21 6.73
N MET A 142 -15.13 8.86 5.80
CA MET A 142 -14.98 7.64 4.99
C MET A 142 -13.71 7.64 4.12
N PHE A 143 -13.25 8.80 3.65
CA PHE A 143 -12.11 8.88 2.71
C PHE A 143 -10.76 8.66 3.40
N THR A 144 -10.71 8.85 4.72
CA THR A 144 -9.52 8.63 5.57
C THR A 144 -9.69 7.42 6.48
N ASN A 145 -10.82 6.73 6.39
CA ASN A 145 -11.12 5.56 7.20
C ASN A 145 -10.23 4.38 6.78
N ILE A 146 -9.17 4.15 7.55
CA ILE A 146 -8.26 3.00 7.39
C ILE A 146 -8.58 1.86 8.37
N THR A 147 -9.67 1.97 9.13
CA THR A 147 -10.00 1.04 10.21
C THR A 147 -10.44 -0.33 9.73
N GLN A 148 -10.87 -0.45 8.47
CA GLN A 148 -11.33 -1.69 7.85
C GLN A 148 -10.28 -2.32 6.92
N ARG A 149 -9.00 -1.95 7.07
CA ARG A 149 -7.89 -2.51 6.26
C ARG A 149 -7.77 -4.01 6.37
N ASP A 150 -8.06 -4.55 7.55
CA ASP A 150 -8.08 -5.97 7.84
C ASP A 150 -9.09 -6.75 6.99
N LYS A 151 -10.19 -6.09 6.65
CA LYS A 151 -11.26 -6.59 5.79
C LYS A 151 -11.07 -6.22 4.33
N ASP A 152 -9.85 -5.82 3.96
CA ASP A 152 -9.53 -5.44 2.59
C ASP A 152 -10.41 -4.25 2.13
N ALA A 153 -10.78 -3.33 3.02
CA ALA A 153 -11.65 -2.19 2.75
C ALA A 153 -10.96 -0.89 3.20
N VAL A 154 -10.20 -0.27 2.29
CA VAL A 154 -9.60 1.07 2.47
C VAL A 154 -9.46 1.78 1.13
N LEU A 155 -9.41 3.10 1.17
CA LEU A 155 -9.04 3.93 0.02
C LEU A 155 -7.56 4.32 0.04
N LEU A 156 -6.96 4.47 1.23
CA LEU A 156 -5.60 4.98 1.41
C LEU A 156 -4.64 3.88 1.88
N SER A 157 -3.36 4.05 1.54
CA SER A 157 -2.27 3.12 1.90
C SER A 157 -1.30 3.72 2.92
N HIS A 158 -1.69 4.83 3.55
CA HIS A 158 -0.91 5.56 4.55
C HIS A 158 -1.77 5.88 5.76
N PHE A 159 -1.12 6.22 6.88
CA PHE A 159 -1.78 6.75 8.07
C PHE A 159 -2.09 8.24 7.86
N PRO A 160 -3.36 8.66 7.78
CA PRO A 160 -3.69 10.08 7.78
C PRO A 160 -3.25 10.72 9.10
N CYS A 161 -2.71 11.95 9.07
CA CYS A 161 -2.30 12.66 10.30
C CYS A 161 -3.48 13.02 11.22
N SER A 162 -4.70 13.00 10.68
CA SER A 162 -5.96 13.09 11.39
C SER A 162 -7.05 12.49 10.51
N SER A 163 -8.18 12.13 11.11
CA SER A 163 -9.36 11.66 10.36
C SER A 163 -9.94 12.73 9.42
N ASP A 164 -9.72 14.01 9.71
CA ASP A 164 -10.16 15.13 8.87
C ASP A 164 -9.01 15.74 8.03
N CYS A 165 -7.95 14.97 7.77
CA CYS A 165 -6.82 15.42 6.96
C CYS A 165 -7.27 15.73 5.52
N GLN A 166 -7.36 17.02 5.19
CA GLN A 166 -7.87 17.53 3.91
C GLN A 166 -7.14 16.94 2.70
N GLN A 167 -5.80 16.89 2.75
CA GLN A 167 -4.98 16.34 1.65
C GLN A 167 -5.26 14.83 1.46
N SER A 168 -5.45 14.08 2.55
CA SER A 168 -5.81 12.66 2.48
C SER A 168 -7.22 12.44 1.97
N MET A 169 -8.19 13.29 2.35
CA MET A 169 -9.56 13.22 1.84
C MET A 169 -9.62 13.49 0.33
N VAL A 170 -8.90 14.50 -0.15
CA VAL A 170 -8.78 14.79 -1.59
C VAL A 170 -8.22 13.57 -2.33
N LEU A 171 -7.18 12.93 -1.78
CA LEU A 171 -6.59 11.73 -2.37
C LEU A 171 -7.56 10.54 -2.34
N GLY A 172 -8.24 10.30 -1.22
CA GLY A 172 -9.22 9.24 -1.07
C GLY A 172 -10.40 9.40 -2.03
N LYS A 173 -10.90 10.63 -2.20
CA LYS A 173 -11.94 10.95 -3.19
C LYS A 173 -11.45 10.69 -4.62
N LYS A 174 -10.25 11.16 -4.98
CA LYS A 174 -9.63 10.89 -6.29
C LYS A 174 -9.56 9.39 -6.57
N TYR A 175 -9.16 8.59 -5.58
CA TYR A 175 -9.09 7.13 -5.72
C TYR A 175 -10.48 6.50 -5.87
N LEU A 176 -11.46 6.90 -5.06
CA LEU A 176 -12.83 6.40 -5.22
C LEU A 176 -13.41 6.74 -6.60
N ASP A 177 -13.25 7.98 -7.06
CA ASP A 177 -13.72 8.42 -8.39
C ASP A 177 -13.08 7.60 -9.52
N THR A 178 -11.80 7.26 -9.36
CA THR A 178 -11.09 6.38 -10.29
C THR A 178 -11.66 4.96 -10.25
N LEU A 179 -11.92 4.43 -9.05
CA LEU A 179 -12.47 3.08 -8.87
C LEU A 179 -13.91 2.97 -9.38
N ILE A 180 -14.73 4.00 -9.28
CA ILE A 180 -16.08 4.02 -9.85
C ILE A 180 -16.05 3.76 -11.36
N LYS A 181 -15.07 4.33 -12.07
CA LYS A 181 -14.89 4.17 -13.52
C LYS A 181 -14.39 2.78 -13.90
N ILE A 182 -13.55 2.19 -13.04
CA ILE A 182 -12.85 0.93 -13.30
C ILE A 182 -13.66 -0.30 -12.87
N ASP A 183 -14.24 -0.25 -11.67
CA ASP A 183 -14.94 -1.35 -11.01
C ASP A 183 -16.00 -0.80 -10.04
N LYS A 184 -17.14 -0.38 -10.59
CA LYS A 184 -18.25 0.21 -9.85
C LYS A 184 -18.71 -0.67 -8.67
N SER A 185 -18.72 -1.99 -8.84
CA SER A 185 -19.13 -2.92 -7.77
C SER A 185 -18.21 -2.82 -6.56
N ARG A 186 -16.89 -2.77 -6.79
CA ARG A 186 -15.92 -2.58 -5.70
C ARG A 186 -16.03 -1.19 -5.07
N ALA A 187 -16.29 -0.15 -5.87
CA ALA A 187 -16.49 1.19 -5.32
C ALA A 187 -17.70 1.25 -4.36
N VAL A 188 -18.83 0.62 -4.73
CA VAL A 188 -20.01 0.52 -3.85
C VAL A 188 -19.70 -0.24 -2.56
N GLU A 189 -19.01 -1.40 -2.66
CA GLU A 189 -18.56 -2.18 -1.50
C GLU A 189 -17.74 -1.32 -0.52
N LEU A 190 -16.80 -0.51 -1.04
CA LEU A 190 -16.00 0.40 -0.22
C LEU A 190 -16.83 1.52 0.42
N MET A 191 -17.77 2.12 -0.32
CA MET A 191 -18.61 3.18 0.21
C MET A 191 -19.49 2.70 1.36
N GLU A 192 -20.01 1.48 1.28
CA GLU A 192 -20.80 0.85 2.34
C GLU A 192 -19.92 0.51 3.55
N ALA A 193 -18.78 -0.14 3.32
CA ALA A 193 -17.89 -0.60 4.40
C ALA A 193 -17.19 0.55 5.15
N LEU A 194 -16.92 1.67 4.48
CA LEU A 194 -16.15 2.79 5.05
C LEU A 194 -17.02 3.89 5.66
N LYS A 195 -18.35 3.78 5.56
CA LYS A 195 -19.29 4.75 6.14
C LYS A 195 -19.09 4.84 7.65
N VAL A 196 -19.08 6.06 8.17
CA VAL A 196 -18.87 6.42 9.58
C VAL A 196 -19.89 7.43 10.05
#